data_AF-A0A1V4SWS7-F1
#
_entry.id   AF-A0A1V4SWS7-F1
#
_cell.length_a   1.000
_cell.length_b   1.000
_cell.length_c   1.000
_cell.angle_alpha   90.00
_cell.angle_beta   90.00
_cell.angle_gamma   90.00
#
_symmetry.space_group_name_H-M   'P 1'
#
loop_
_entity.id
_entity.type
_entity.pdbx_description
1 polymer ?
#
loop_
_entity_poly.entity_id
_entity_poly.type
_entity_poly.pdbx_seq_one_letter_code
_entity_poly.pdbx_strand_id
1 'polypeptide(L)'
;MNRENMMIREIREQLLNALLWSGNEAQLKELERKAVENDVFDEDNGDEIKRKPKESLGVYIERCNTSLMKNFSRKKYELLKALYTEYNNFGDSTIEMTETVIKKNPVTKKKVAIGVGVTAAAIGIAGLFKKFKNK
;
A
#
# COMPACT_ATOMS: atom_id res chain seq x y z
N MET A 1 18.15 11.67 30.84
CA MET A 1 17.48 10.85 29.80
C MET A 1 16.58 9.86 30.52
N ASN A 2 15.27 9.85 30.22
CA ASN A 2 14.29 9.04 30.94
C ASN A 2 14.42 7.56 30.51
N ARG A 3 14.20 6.58 31.41
CA ARG A 3 14.35 5.13 31.10
C ARG A 3 13.49 4.69 29.92
N GLU A 4 12.29 5.26 29.83
CA GLU A 4 11.33 5.02 28.74
C GLU A 4 11.88 5.46 27.37
N ASN A 5 12.48 6.66 27.28
CA ASN A 5 13.09 7.15 26.05
C ASN A 5 14.30 6.30 25.60
N MET A 6 15.01 5.66 26.54
CA MET A 6 16.09 4.73 26.19
C MET A 6 15.51 3.44 25.59
N MET A 7 14.46 2.88 26.20
CA MET A 7 13.80 1.67 25.70
C MET A 7 13.21 1.86 24.31
N ILE A 8 12.51 2.98 24.07
CA ILE A 8 11.93 3.31 22.75
C ILE A 8 13.04 3.36 21.70
N ARG A 9 14.16 4.02 22.01
CA ARG A 9 15.31 4.11 21.11
C ARG A 9 15.93 2.74 20.82
N GLU A 10 16.11 1.91 21.84
CA GLU A 10 16.66 0.55 21.68
C GLU A 10 15.75 -0.31 20.79
N ILE A 11 14.43 -0.23 20.95
CA ILE A 11 13.47 -0.97 20.12
C ILE A 11 13.55 -0.48 18.66
N ARG A 12 13.64 0.83 18.41
CA ARG A 12 13.81 1.40 17.05
C ARG A 12 15.08 0.88 16.39
N GLU A 13 16.21 0.94 17.09
CA GLU A 13 17.51 0.48 16.58
C GLU A 13 17.50 -1.03 16.30
N GLN A 14 16.91 -1.84 17.19
CA GLN A 14 16.78 -3.29 16.99
C GLN A 14 15.88 -3.63 15.80
N LEU A 15 14.76 -2.93 15.61
CA LEU A 15 13.87 -3.13 14.46
C LEU A 15 14.57 -2.80 13.13
N LEU A 16 15.25 -1.66 13.05
CA LEU A 16 15.98 -1.27 11.84
C LEU A 16 17.08 -2.29 11.50
N ASN A 17 17.83 -2.74 12.50
CA ASN A 17 18.88 -3.74 12.30
C ASN A 17 18.30 -5.09 11.86
N ALA A 18 17.23 -5.55 12.50
CA ALA A 18 16.59 -6.81 12.15
C ALA A 18 16.05 -6.80 10.71
N LEU A 19 15.56 -5.65 10.25
CA LEU A 19 15.05 -5.45 8.90
C LEU A 19 16.17 -5.42 7.84
N LEU A 20 17.32 -4.81 8.16
CA LEU A 20 18.48 -4.73 7.25
C LEU A 20 19.21 -6.05 7.06
N TRP A 21 19.33 -6.84 8.13
CA TRP A 21 20.21 -8.01 8.16
C TRP A 21 19.47 -9.35 8.04
N SER A 22 18.19 -9.33 7.62
CA SER A 22 17.32 -10.52 7.60
C SER A 22 17.35 -11.26 8.94
N GLY A 23 17.02 -10.54 10.01
CA GLY A 23 16.87 -11.12 11.34
C GLY A 23 15.90 -12.30 11.32
N ASN A 24 16.07 -13.24 12.26
CA ASN A 24 15.16 -14.35 12.45
C ASN A 24 13.70 -13.83 12.51
N GLU A 25 12.81 -14.37 11.67
CA GLU A 25 11.42 -13.91 11.56
C GLU A 25 10.68 -13.88 12.91
N ALA A 26 11.00 -14.83 13.80
CA ALA A 26 10.43 -14.88 15.14
C ALA A 26 10.90 -13.69 16.01
N GLN A 27 12.17 -13.31 15.89
CA GLN A 27 12.71 -12.14 16.59
C GLN A 27 12.11 -10.85 16.04
N LEU A 28 11.96 -10.74 14.71
CA LEU A 28 11.34 -9.57 14.08
C LEU A 28 9.89 -9.39 14.57
N LYS A 29 9.09 -10.47 14.58
CA LYS A 29 7.70 -10.43 15.08
C LYS A 29 7.61 -10.01 16.54
N GLU A 30 8.52 -10.49 17.38
CA GLU A 30 8.55 -10.10 18.80
C GLU A 30 8.94 -8.63 18.99
N LEU A 31 9.89 -8.12 18.19
CA LEU A 31 10.24 -6.70 18.20
C LEU A 31 9.09 -5.81 17.70
N GLU A 32 8.37 -6.24 16.66
CA GLU A 32 7.19 -5.55 16.15
C GLU A 32 6.09 -5.46 17.21
N ARG A 33 5.84 -6.57 17.95
CA ARG A 33 4.89 -6.58 19.07
C ARG A 33 5.28 -5.58 20.15
N LYS A 34 6.55 -5.60 20.59
CA LYS A 34 7.07 -4.66 21.59
C LYS A 34 6.98 -3.21 21.13
N ALA A 35 7.23 -2.93 19.85
CA ALA A 35 7.13 -1.58 19.30
C ALA A 35 5.70 -1.03 19.34
N VAL A 36 4.69 -1.89 19.10
CA VAL A 36 3.27 -1.50 19.24
C VAL A 36 2.91 -1.29 20.71
N GLU A 37 3.33 -2.18 21.60
CA GLU A 37 3.02 -2.09 23.04
C GLU A 37 3.61 -0.85 23.72
N ASN A 38 4.75 -0.36 23.23
CA ASN A 38 5.47 0.78 23.78
C ASN A 38 5.29 2.07 22.96
N ASP A 39 4.30 2.11 22.05
CA ASP A 39 3.99 3.25 21.19
C ASP A 39 5.23 3.85 20.49
N VAL A 40 6.09 2.96 19.97
CA VAL A 40 7.39 3.32 19.41
C VAL A 40 7.24 4.03 18.06
N PHE A 41 6.12 3.83 17.37
CA PHE A 41 5.88 4.40 16.06
C PHE A 41 5.34 5.83 16.16
N ASP A 42 5.97 6.75 15.45
CA ASP A 42 5.49 8.12 15.34
C ASP A 42 4.24 8.19 14.44
N GLU A 43 3.44 9.24 14.58
CA GLU A 43 2.40 9.58 13.60
C GLU A 43 3.04 9.79 12.21
N ASP A 44 2.38 9.30 11.17
CA ASP A 44 2.88 9.41 9.79
C ASP A 44 2.75 10.85 9.29
N ASN A 45 3.86 11.42 8.83
CA ASN A 45 3.88 12.79 8.31
C ASN A 45 3.28 12.94 6.89
N GLY A 46 2.82 11.86 6.26
CA GLY A 46 2.24 11.88 4.91
C GLY A 46 3.23 11.92 3.74
N ASP A 47 4.54 11.98 4.00
CA ASP A 47 5.55 11.99 2.94
C ASP A 47 5.64 10.64 2.25
N GLU A 48 5.05 10.55 1.05
CA GLU A 48 5.10 9.35 0.21
C GLU A 48 6.34 9.34 -0.69
N ILE A 49 7.20 8.32 -0.54
CA ILE A 49 8.34 8.13 -1.43
C ILE A 49 7.94 7.18 -2.55
N LYS A 50 7.80 7.73 -3.76
CA LYS A 50 7.59 6.95 -4.99
C LYS A 50 8.92 6.55 -5.61
N ARG A 51 8.95 5.33 -6.14
CA ARG A 51 10.06 4.81 -6.94
C ARG A 51 10.11 5.56 -8.27
N LYS A 52 11.30 6.04 -8.63
CA LYS A 52 11.51 6.77 -9.89
C LYS A 52 11.65 5.78 -11.05
N PRO A 53 11.33 6.21 -12.28
CA PRO A 53 11.65 5.43 -13.49
C PRO A 53 13.12 5.07 -13.54
N LYS A 54 13.42 3.81 -13.90
CA LYS A 54 14.79 3.28 -14.00
C LYS A 54 15.59 3.32 -12.68
N GLU A 55 14.96 3.67 -11.55
CA GLU A 55 15.59 3.59 -10.23
C GLU A 55 15.67 2.12 -9.82
N SER A 56 16.86 1.69 -9.41
CA SER A 56 17.04 0.34 -8.88
C SER A 56 16.27 0.19 -7.56
N LEU A 57 15.90 -1.03 -7.24
CA LEU A 57 15.16 -1.33 -6.03
C LEU A 57 16.02 -1.01 -4.81
N GLY A 58 17.33 -1.26 -4.86
CA GLY A 58 18.28 -0.88 -3.82
C GLY A 58 18.30 0.63 -3.56
N VAL A 59 18.39 1.46 -4.61
CA VAL A 59 18.37 2.94 -4.47
C VAL A 59 17.03 3.42 -3.91
N TYR A 60 15.93 2.79 -4.32
CA TYR A 60 14.61 3.11 -3.79
C TYR A 60 14.49 2.74 -2.30
N ILE A 61 15.00 1.58 -1.90
CA ILE A 61 15.07 1.13 -0.51
C ILE A 61 15.87 2.11 0.35
N GLU A 62 17.03 2.58 -0.12
CA GLU A 62 17.85 3.55 0.63
C GLU A 62 17.10 4.86 0.91
N ARG A 63 16.33 5.37 -0.07
CA ARG A 63 15.49 6.56 0.10
C ARG A 63 14.38 6.33 1.11
N CYS A 64 13.72 5.17 1.04
CA CYS A 64 12.67 4.79 1.98
C CYS A 64 13.24 4.62 3.40
N ASN A 65 14.43 4.03 3.55
CA ASN A 65 15.12 3.90 4.83
C ASN A 65 15.46 5.28 5.43
N THR A 66 15.97 6.19 4.61
CA THR A 66 16.24 7.58 5.02
C THR A 66 14.98 8.29 5.50
N SER A 67 13.84 8.03 4.88
CA SER A 67 12.54 8.61 5.30
C SER A 67 12.05 8.02 6.61
N LEU A 68 12.18 6.71 6.79
CA LEU A 68 11.85 6.03 8.04
C LEU A 68 12.69 6.55 9.21
N MET A 69 13.99 6.79 9.01
CA MET A 69 14.85 7.37 10.04
C MET A 69 14.47 8.80 10.43
N LYS A 70 13.82 9.57 9.54
CA LYS A 70 13.35 10.94 9.82
C LYS A 70 12.01 10.97 10.54
N ASN A 71 11.13 10.02 10.24
CA ASN A 71 9.82 9.87 10.87
C ASN A 71 9.54 8.37 10.97
N PHE A 72 9.67 7.81 12.17
CA PHE A 72 9.62 6.37 12.39
C PHE A 72 8.16 5.90 12.46
N SER A 73 7.44 6.06 11.35
CA SER A 73 6.03 5.68 11.26
C SER A 73 5.87 4.22 10.88
N ARG A 74 4.79 3.60 11.39
CA ARG A 74 4.44 2.22 11.06
C ARG A 74 4.28 2.00 9.56
N LYS A 75 3.68 2.97 8.86
CA LYS A 75 3.44 2.89 7.41
C LYS A 75 4.75 2.83 6.62
N LYS A 76 5.74 3.65 6.97
CA LYS A 76 7.06 3.64 6.33
C LYS A 76 7.83 2.36 6.65
N TYR A 77 7.69 1.85 7.88
CA TYR A 77 8.31 0.60 8.29
C TYR A 77 7.79 -0.60 7.47
N GLU A 78 6.46 -0.73 7.36
CA GLU A 78 5.84 -1.82 6.57
C GLU A 78 6.18 -1.73 5.08
N LEU A 79 6.24 -0.51 4.51
CA LEU A 79 6.72 -0.31 3.15
C LEU A 79 8.14 -0.85 3.00
N LEU A 80 9.05 -0.48 3.89
CA LEU A 80 10.44 -0.90 3.82
C LEU A 80 10.59 -2.43 3.97
N LYS A 81 9.81 -3.06 4.86
CA LYS A 81 9.73 -4.51 5.02
C LYS A 81 9.30 -5.22 3.73
N ALA A 82 8.27 -4.69 3.06
CA ALA A 82 7.81 -5.22 1.78
C ALA A 82 8.88 -5.09 0.70
N LEU A 83 9.60 -3.96 0.65
CA LEU A 83 10.66 -3.74 -0.33
C LEU A 83 11.87 -4.64 -0.10
N TYR A 84 12.31 -4.87 1.14
CA TYR A 84 13.37 -5.84 1.42
C TYR A 84 12.94 -7.27 1.07
N THR A 85 11.66 -7.61 1.29
CA THR A 85 11.12 -8.90 0.85
C THR A 85 11.18 -9.03 -0.68
N GLU A 86 10.78 -7.98 -1.42
CA GLU A 86 10.91 -7.93 -2.88
C GLU A 86 12.36 -8.08 -3.32
N TYR A 87 13.28 -7.35 -2.69
CA TYR A 87 14.71 -7.37 -3.00
C TYR A 87 15.33 -8.75 -2.73
N ASN A 88 14.96 -9.40 -1.62
CA ASN A 88 15.45 -10.74 -1.30
C ASN A 88 14.91 -11.82 -2.27
N ASN A 89 13.70 -11.64 -2.80
CA ASN A 89 13.09 -12.61 -3.71
C ASN A 89 13.53 -12.42 -5.17
N PHE A 90 13.68 -11.18 -5.62
CA PHE A 90 13.88 -10.83 -7.04
C PHE A 90 15.22 -10.14 -7.33
N GLY A 91 16.01 -9.83 -6.30
CA GLY A 91 17.25 -9.07 -6.43
C GLY A 91 17.01 -7.59 -6.73
N ASP A 92 18.06 -6.91 -7.18
CA ASP A 92 17.98 -5.50 -7.54
C ASP A 92 17.28 -5.32 -8.89
N SER A 93 15.96 -5.14 -8.85
CA SER A 93 15.14 -4.89 -10.04
C SER A 93 15.22 -3.41 -10.46
N THR A 94 14.83 -3.08 -11.69
CA THR A 94 14.52 -1.70 -12.11
C THR A 94 13.08 -1.64 -12.60
N ILE A 95 12.35 -0.56 -12.31
CA ILE A 95 11.07 -0.33 -12.99
C ILE A 95 11.39 0.25 -14.36
N GLU A 96 11.28 -0.59 -15.38
CA GLU A 96 11.19 -0.10 -16.75
C GLU A 96 9.86 0.65 -16.88
N MET A 97 9.92 1.92 -17.32
CA MET A 97 8.77 2.58 -17.89
C MET A 97 8.46 1.86 -19.19
N THR A 98 7.79 0.71 -19.11
CA THR A 98 6.97 0.30 -20.23
C THR A 98 5.90 1.38 -20.31
N GLU A 99 5.99 2.22 -21.34
CA GLU A 99 4.83 2.95 -21.83
C GLU A 99 3.77 1.87 -22.07
N THR A 100 2.95 1.61 -21.05
CA THR A 100 1.68 0.97 -21.27
C THR A 100 0.86 2.07 -21.92
N VAL A 101 1.10 2.26 -23.22
CA VAL A 101 0.11 2.73 -24.16
C VAL A 101 -1.16 2.04 -23.69
N ILE A 102 -2.11 2.84 -23.24
CA ILE A 102 -3.48 2.42 -22.99
C ILE A 102 -4.01 1.99 -24.36
N LYS A 103 -3.59 0.83 -24.86
CA LYS A 103 -4.39 0.04 -25.77
C LYS A 103 -5.50 -0.47 -24.88
N LYS A 104 -6.57 0.33 -24.81
CA LYS A 104 -7.89 -0.11 -24.37
C LYS A 104 -8.09 -1.49 -24.96
N ASN A 105 -7.88 -2.53 -24.17
CA ASN A 105 -8.45 -3.82 -24.50
C ASN A 105 -9.95 -3.57 -24.45
N PRO A 106 -10.70 -3.64 -25.58
CA PRO A 106 -12.14 -3.59 -25.50
C PRO A 106 -12.54 -4.79 -24.65
N VAL A 107 -13.02 -4.51 -23.44
CA VAL A 107 -13.74 -5.48 -22.63
C VAL A 107 -14.88 -5.96 -23.52
N THR A 108 -14.70 -7.13 -24.12
CA THR A 108 -15.76 -7.85 -24.80
C THR A 108 -16.73 -8.27 -23.71
N LYS A 109 -17.71 -7.39 -23.44
CA LYS A 109 -18.85 -7.67 -22.59
C LYS A 109 -19.63 -8.81 -23.23
N LYS A 110 -19.30 -10.06 -22.88
CA LYS A 110 -20.24 -11.17 -23.04
C LYS A 110 -21.44 -10.84 -22.14
N LYS A 111 -22.57 -10.54 -22.78
CA LYS A 111 -23.86 -10.33 -22.12
C LYS A 111 -24.25 -11.64 -21.43
N VAL A 112 -24.10 -11.70 -20.11
CA VAL A 112 -24.79 -12.71 -19.30
C VAL A 112 -26.18 -12.14 -19.03
N ALA A 113 -27.16 -12.63 -19.80
CA ALA A 113 -28.56 -12.39 -19.54
C ALA A 113 -29.02 -13.39 -18.47
N ILE A 114 -29.27 -12.90 -17.26
CA ILE A 114 -30.07 -13.63 -16.27
C ILE A 114 -31.15 -12.65 -15.82
N GLY A 115 -32.38 -12.99 -16.20
CA GLY A 115 -33.56 -12.17 -16.00
C GLY A 115 -34.20 -12.34 -14.64
N VAL A 116 -35.09 -11.38 -14.39
CA VAL A 116 -36.29 -11.41 -13.55
C VAL A 116 -36.08 -11.29 -12.03
N GLY A 117 -36.48 -10.14 -11.50
CA GLY A 117 -36.60 -9.85 -10.07
C GLY A 117 -37.05 -8.40 -9.83
N VAL A 118 -38.30 -8.12 -10.19
CA VAL A 118 -38.97 -6.81 -10.16
C VAL A 118 -39.16 -6.32 -8.72
N THR A 119 -38.69 -5.11 -8.39
CA THR A 119 -39.48 -4.09 -7.64
C THR A 119 -38.70 -2.77 -7.58
N ALA A 120 -38.88 -1.92 -8.59
CA ALA A 120 -38.55 -0.51 -8.48
C ALA A 120 -39.74 0.19 -7.82
N ALA A 121 -39.58 0.57 -6.55
CA ALA A 121 -40.49 1.47 -5.88
C ALA A 121 -40.42 2.85 -6.56
N ALA A 122 -41.57 3.24 -7.08
CA ALA A 122 -42.05 4.60 -7.35
C ALA A 122 -41.06 5.75 -7.10
N ILE A 123 -40.58 6.35 -8.19
CA ILE A 123 -40.41 7.81 -8.26
C ILE A 123 -41.17 8.25 -9.51
N GLY A 124 -42.47 8.46 -9.32
CA GLY A 124 -43.34 9.03 -10.34
C GLY A 124 -43.31 10.54 -10.22
N ILE A 125 -42.53 11.21 -11.07
CA ILE A 125 -42.82 12.57 -11.55
C ILE A 125 -42.28 12.67 -12.99
N ALA A 126 -43.06 13.31 -13.84
CA ALA A 126 -42.78 13.75 -15.21
C ALA A 126 -43.12 12.76 -16.33
N GLY A 127 -44.09 13.14 -17.16
CA GLY A 127 -44.33 12.48 -18.45
C GLY A 127 -45.79 12.32 -18.88
N LEU A 128 -46.64 13.31 -18.55
CA LEU A 128 -47.92 13.53 -19.20
C LEU A 128 -47.73 13.75 -20.72
N PHE A 129 -47.75 12.69 -21.52
CA PHE A 129 -48.04 12.72 -22.98
C PHE A 129 -48.64 11.37 -23.36
N LYS A 130 -49.96 11.18 -23.29
CA LYS A 130 -50.93 11.53 -24.34
C LYS A 130 -50.35 11.31 -25.74
N LYS A 131 -50.78 10.22 -26.40
CA LYS A 131 -51.48 10.21 -27.70
C LYS A 131 -51.13 8.95 -28.53
N PHE A 132 -52.11 8.04 -28.60
CA PHE A 132 -52.56 7.28 -29.77
C PHE A 132 -51.60 7.16 -30.97
N LYS A 133 -51.26 5.91 -31.35
CA LYS A 133 -51.34 5.47 -32.76
C LYS A 133 -51.33 3.94 -32.93
N ASN A 134 -52.44 3.44 -33.47
CA ASN A 134 -52.66 2.28 -34.35
C ASN A 134 -51.66 1.10 -34.34
N LYS A 135 -52.18 -0.11 -34.14
CA LYS A 135 -52.70 -0.97 -35.23
C LYS A 135 -53.58 -2.08 -34.68
#